data_AF-A0A8J6NE41-F1
#
_entry.id   AF-A0A8J6NE41-F1
#
_cell.length_a   1.000
_cell.length_b   1.000
_cell.length_c   1.000
_cell.angle_alpha   90.00
_cell.angle_beta   90.00
_cell.angle_gamma   90.00
#
_symmetry.space_group_name_H-M   'P 1'
#
loop_
_entity.id
_entity.type
_entity.pdbx_description
1 polymer ?
#
loop_
_entity_poly.entity_id
_entity_poly.type
_entity_poly.pdbx_seq_one_letter_code
_entity_poly.pdbx_strand_id
1 'polypeptide(L)'
;MGSGELTATMVEVHKSLLAKLGDSPKAVFLDTPAGFQLNADQISQKAAEYFTSRINYPLSIASFKSRKAVDTYEAKQAFSMLNSADYVLVGPGSPTYAVSQWQDTPVPALIKKLIEDGGCFVAASAAALTVGALTLPVYEIYKVGSDLSWAPGMNILSYFDLDLVVIPHWNNAEGGTHDTRFCYMGEPRFHELEKQIPAHVSILGLDEHTACILDFKNQEAEVRGIGSICLRKQGEEITFSNGDRFPLDVLRNPSSVIQKKTSAKHEKKRTPQTQKQDETFWHSIHSIESQFSDGIEKKNINQTINAVLDFDKTLWIAQENAESPEFLSQAREKFREMVVCLGTVLSSTSQTEKRFNKLVEELLSLRTSFREKKQWQEADEIRRCLEQSDIIIDDDPAGSSWRIKQ
;
A
#
# COMPACT_ATOMS: atom_id res chain seq x y z
N MET A 1 -5.20 3.33 -7.53
CA MET A 1 -4.09 2.58 -6.92
C MET A 1 -4.58 1.17 -6.63
N GLY A 2 -3.78 0.14 -6.90
CA GLY A 2 -4.15 -1.25 -6.63
C GLY A 2 -4.21 -1.55 -5.13
N SER A 3 -3.20 -1.14 -4.37
CA SER A 3 -3.18 -1.20 -2.91
C SER A 3 -2.04 -0.33 -2.36
N GLY A 4 -1.85 -0.35 -1.05
CA GLY A 4 -0.67 0.22 -0.41
C GLY A 4 -0.67 1.74 -0.36
N GLU A 5 -1.83 2.38 -0.46
CA GLU A 5 -2.00 3.83 -0.51
C GLU A 5 -1.48 4.55 0.74
N LEU A 6 -1.43 3.86 1.89
CA LEU A 6 -0.83 4.39 3.13
C LEU A 6 0.51 3.72 3.47
N THR A 7 1.28 3.28 2.46
CA THR A 7 2.57 2.58 2.67
C THR A 7 3.75 3.38 2.12
N ALA A 8 4.97 2.97 2.47
CA ALA A 8 6.19 3.67 2.05
C ALA A 8 6.34 3.74 0.51
N THR A 9 5.85 2.73 -0.21
CA THR A 9 5.97 2.64 -1.67
C THR A 9 5.18 3.74 -2.40
N MET A 10 4.16 4.32 -1.76
CA MET A 10 3.29 5.35 -2.35
C MET A 10 3.64 6.78 -1.93
N VAL A 11 4.60 6.97 -1.03
CA VAL A 11 4.96 8.31 -0.50
C VAL A 11 5.29 9.30 -1.62
N GLU A 12 6.19 8.91 -2.52
CA GLU A 12 6.64 9.79 -3.61
C GLU A 12 5.57 9.97 -4.70
N VAL A 13 4.62 9.02 -4.81
CA VAL A 13 3.45 9.19 -5.69
C VAL A 13 2.53 10.28 -5.12
N HIS A 14 2.19 10.22 -3.83
CA HIS A 14 1.38 11.25 -3.18
C HIS A 14 2.02 12.64 -3.25
N LYS A 15 3.32 12.75 -2.91
CA LYS A 15 4.04 14.03 -2.99
C LYS A 15 4.06 14.60 -4.40
N SER A 16 4.33 13.76 -5.41
CA SER A 16 4.34 14.18 -6.82
C SER A 16 2.97 14.69 -7.28
N LEU A 17 1.88 14.02 -6.86
CA LEU A 17 0.52 14.44 -7.20
C LEU A 17 0.17 15.77 -6.51
N LEU A 18 0.49 15.94 -5.23
CA LEU A 18 0.25 17.18 -4.48
C LEU A 18 1.05 18.36 -5.06
N ALA A 19 2.31 18.15 -5.44
CA ALA A 19 3.16 19.19 -6.01
C ALA A 19 2.63 19.76 -7.33
N LYS A 20 1.80 19.01 -8.06
CA LYS A 20 1.15 19.47 -9.30
C LYS A 20 -0.04 20.40 -9.07
N LEU A 21 -0.56 20.48 -7.84
CA LEU A 21 -1.78 21.21 -7.49
C LEU A 21 -1.54 22.63 -6.98
N GLY A 22 -0.30 23.12 -7.04
CA GLY A 22 0.09 24.46 -6.59
C GLY A 22 0.64 24.49 -5.16
N ASP A 23 0.75 25.70 -4.59
CA ASP A 23 1.54 25.94 -3.38
C ASP A 23 0.90 25.42 -2.08
N SER A 24 -0.42 25.23 -2.03
CA SER A 24 -1.14 24.81 -0.82
C SER A 24 -2.47 24.10 -1.11
N PRO A 25 -2.47 22.96 -1.83
CA PRO A 25 -3.70 22.21 -2.11
C PRO A 25 -4.43 21.73 -0.86
N LYS A 26 -5.75 21.81 -0.83
CA LYS A 26 -6.58 21.24 0.22
C LYS A 26 -6.74 19.74 0.01
N ALA A 27 -6.09 18.95 0.86
CA ALA A 27 -6.18 17.50 0.81
C ALA A 27 -7.22 16.97 1.80
N VAL A 28 -8.08 16.07 1.30
CA VAL A 28 -9.19 15.47 2.04
C VAL A 28 -9.19 13.95 1.90
N PHE A 29 -9.47 13.26 3.01
CA PHE A 29 -9.79 11.83 3.04
C PHE A 29 -11.30 11.63 3.14
N LEU A 30 -11.87 10.81 2.26
CA LEU A 30 -13.27 10.41 2.31
C LEU A 30 -13.39 9.01 2.89
N ASP A 31 -14.04 8.88 4.06
CA ASP A 31 -14.06 7.67 4.88
C ASP A 31 -15.16 6.67 4.52
N THR A 32 -16.01 7.01 3.54
CA THR A 32 -17.23 6.25 3.22
C THR A 32 -17.00 4.76 2.95
N PRO A 33 -15.98 4.29 2.19
CA PRO A 33 -15.86 2.87 1.88
C PRO A 33 -15.72 1.98 3.13
N ALA A 34 -15.09 2.49 4.19
CA ALA A 34 -14.96 1.81 5.48
C ALA A 34 -16.06 2.19 6.49
N GLY A 35 -17.03 3.03 6.11
CA GLY A 35 -18.00 3.61 7.04
C GLY A 35 -18.91 2.61 7.77
N PHE A 36 -18.99 1.37 7.28
CA PHE A 36 -19.70 0.27 7.95
C PHE A 36 -18.88 -0.39 9.05
N GLN A 37 -17.57 -0.16 9.12
CA GLN A 37 -16.67 -0.80 10.08
C GLN A 37 -16.68 -0.06 11.43
N LEU A 38 -16.59 -0.81 12.53
CA LEU A 38 -16.53 -0.26 13.88
C LEU A 38 -15.27 0.60 14.11
N ASN A 39 -14.22 0.40 13.33
CA ASN A 39 -12.95 1.12 13.39
C ASN A 39 -12.80 2.17 12.26
N ALA A 40 -13.88 2.61 11.62
CA ALA A 40 -13.84 3.59 10.52
C ALA A 40 -13.09 4.89 10.91
N ASP A 41 -13.30 5.39 12.13
CA ASP A 41 -12.58 6.55 12.65
C ASP A 41 -11.08 6.32 12.76
N GLN A 42 -10.67 5.12 13.19
CA GLN A 42 -9.26 4.76 13.30
C GLN A 42 -8.60 4.66 11.92
N ILE A 43 -9.31 4.14 10.91
CA ILE A 43 -8.83 4.10 9.53
C ILE A 43 -8.60 5.51 8.99
N SER A 44 -9.56 6.40 9.22
CA SER A 44 -9.48 7.80 8.80
C SER A 44 -8.34 8.55 9.49
N GLN A 45 -8.19 8.34 10.79
CA GLN A 45 -7.12 8.92 11.58
C GLN A 45 -5.74 8.42 11.13
N LYS A 46 -5.60 7.12 10.82
CA LYS A 46 -4.35 6.56 10.26
C LYS A 46 -3.98 7.19 8.92
N ALA A 47 -4.96 7.50 8.07
CA ALA A 47 -4.70 8.21 6.81
C ALA A 47 -4.16 9.63 7.07
N ALA A 48 -4.79 10.37 8.00
CA ALA A 48 -4.34 11.70 8.38
C ALA A 48 -2.93 11.70 9.01
N GLU A 49 -2.64 10.73 9.88
CA GLU A 49 -1.33 10.53 10.49
C GLU A 49 -0.26 10.16 9.46
N TYR A 50 -0.58 9.28 8.51
CA TYR A 50 0.34 8.93 7.43
C TYR A 50 0.69 10.15 6.58
N PHE A 51 -0.30 10.96 6.18
CA PHE A 51 -0.05 12.18 5.41
C PHE A 51 0.82 13.18 6.18
N THR A 52 0.51 13.39 7.46
CA THR A 52 1.28 14.32 8.30
C THR A 52 2.71 13.82 8.53
N SER A 53 2.90 12.54 8.83
CA SER A 53 4.20 11.97 9.24
C SER A 53 5.11 11.51 8.09
N ARG A 54 4.53 11.03 6.99
CA ARG A 54 5.29 10.43 5.86
C ARG A 54 5.30 11.33 4.62
N ILE A 55 4.18 12.00 4.34
CA ILE A 55 4.06 12.91 3.19
C ILE A 55 4.49 14.33 3.58
N ASN A 56 4.45 14.66 4.89
CA ASN A 56 4.65 16.01 5.43
C ASN A 56 3.60 16.99 4.88
N TYR A 57 2.34 16.55 4.86
CA TYR A 57 1.21 17.34 4.34
C TYR A 57 -0.05 17.09 5.17
N PRO A 58 -0.87 18.11 5.50
CA PRO A 58 -2.11 17.90 6.24
C PRO A 58 -3.18 17.21 5.37
N LEU A 59 -3.93 16.27 5.95
CA LEU A 59 -5.07 15.61 5.31
C LEU A 59 -6.29 15.72 6.23
N SER A 60 -7.30 16.46 5.79
CA SER A 60 -8.54 16.65 6.55
C SER A 60 -9.51 15.49 6.30
N ILE A 61 -10.35 15.13 7.26
CA ILE A 61 -11.31 14.03 7.10
C ILE A 61 -12.68 14.61 6.74
N ALA A 62 -13.18 14.30 5.54
CA ALA A 62 -14.58 14.56 5.17
C ALA A 62 -15.41 13.34 5.55
N SER A 63 -15.98 13.35 6.76
CA SER A 63 -16.71 12.18 7.27
C SER A 63 -18.10 12.05 6.67
N PHE A 64 -18.32 10.98 5.92
CA PHE A 64 -19.61 10.60 5.34
C PHE A 64 -19.72 9.08 5.31
N LYS A 65 -19.85 8.47 6.50
CA LYS A 65 -19.80 7.01 6.68
C LYS A 65 -21.06 6.29 6.21
N SER A 66 -22.23 6.88 6.44
CA SER A 66 -23.51 6.27 6.10
C SER A 66 -24.58 7.33 5.85
N ARG A 67 -25.21 7.29 4.67
CA ARG A 67 -26.31 8.17 4.28
C ARG A 67 -27.50 8.08 5.23
N LYS A 68 -27.73 6.92 5.86
CA LYS A 68 -28.84 6.71 6.79
C LYS A 68 -28.56 7.22 8.20
N ALA A 69 -27.30 7.12 8.65
CA ALA A 69 -26.93 7.43 10.03
C ALA A 69 -26.36 8.84 10.20
N VAL A 70 -25.80 9.44 9.14
CA VAL A 70 -25.20 10.77 9.17
C VAL A 70 -26.27 11.86 9.37
N ASP A 71 -25.97 12.85 10.20
CA ASP A 71 -26.86 13.99 10.33
C ASP A 71 -26.73 14.95 9.13
N THR A 72 -27.75 15.78 8.92
CA THR A 72 -27.80 16.69 7.75
C THR A 72 -26.69 17.74 7.76
N TYR A 73 -26.23 18.16 8.93
CA TYR A 73 -25.19 19.16 9.08
C TYR A 73 -23.80 18.57 8.79
N GLU A 74 -23.49 17.39 9.35
CA GLU A 74 -22.29 16.60 9.06
C GLU A 74 -22.18 16.27 7.57
N ALA A 75 -23.26 15.79 6.95
CA ALA A 75 -23.26 15.51 5.51
C ALA A 75 -22.96 16.78 4.68
N LYS A 76 -23.56 17.92 5.02
CA LYS A 76 -23.29 19.20 4.35
C LYS A 76 -21.84 19.67 4.55
N GLN A 77 -21.27 19.47 5.74
CA GLN A 77 -19.87 19.77 6.00
C GLN A 77 -18.95 18.90 5.13
N ALA A 78 -19.17 17.59 5.08
CA ALA A 78 -18.39 16.69 4.23
C ALA A 78 -18.47 17.07 2.75
N PHE A 79 -19.67 17.38 2.24
CA PHE A 79 -19.84 17.83 0.86
C PHE A 79 -19.18 19.20 0.60
N SER A 80 -19.23 20.11 1.57
CA SER A 80 -18.52 21.39 1.48
C SER A 80 -17.01 21.21 1.44
N MET A 81 -16.46 20.30 2.25
CA MET A 81 -15.04 19.97 2.23
C MET A 81 -14.64 19.40 0.88
N LEU A 82 -15.38 18.40 0.36
CA LEU A 82 -15.14 17.81 -0.96
C LEU A 82 -15.21 18.85 -2.08
N ASN A 83 -16.20 19.75 -2.06
CA ASN A 83 -16.34 20.80 -3.07
C ASN A 83 -15.20 21.84 -3.06
N SER A 84 -14.47 21.94 -1.95
CA SER A 84 -13.34 22.86 -1.80
C SER A 84 -11.98 22.18 -1.82
N ALA A 85 -11.94 20.85 -1.99
CA ALA A 85 -10.71 20.08 -2.01
C ALA A 85 -10.02 20.23 -3.36
N ASP A 86 -8.69 20.16 -3.33
CA ASP A 86 -7.84 20.05 -4.53
C ASP A 86 -7.32 18.62 -4.68
N TYR A 87 -7.28 17.87 -3.58
CA TYR A 87 -6.82 16.49 -3.52
C TYR A 87 -7.78 15.66 -2.67
N VAL A 88 -8.36 14.59 -3.24
CA VAL A 88 -9.25 13.68 -2.51
C VAL A 88 -8.69 12.27 -2.57
N LEU A 89 -8.39 11.70 -1.40
CA LEU A 89 -8.02 10.30 -1.23
C LEU A 89 -9.20 9.50 -0.70
N VAL A 90 -9.47 8.36 -1.33
CA VAL A 90 -10.49 7.42 -0.90
C VAL A 90 -9.87 6.02 -0.88
N GLY A 91 -9.95 5.39 0.29
CA GLY A 91 -9.16 4.21 0.63
C GLY A 91 -9.95 2.90 0.78
N PRO A 92 -9.58 2.06 1.75
CA PRO A 92 -10.02 0.67 1.84
C PRO A 92 -11.45 0.58 2.37
N GLY A 93 -12.09 -0.57 2.14
CA GLY A 93 -13.44 -0.84 2.63
C GLY A 93 -14.23 -1.75 1.72
N SER A 94 -15.52 -1.47 1.55
CA SER A 94 -16.40 -2.21 0.65
C SER A 94 -16.76 -1.36 -0.57
N PRO A 95 -16.57 -1.89 -1.80
CA PRO A 95 -16.90 -1.17 -3.03
C PRO A 95 -18.41 -0.98 -3.20
N THR A 96 -19.20 -2.03 -2.99
CA THR A 96 -20.68 -2.00 -3.08
C THR A 96 -21.29 -1.12 -2.00
N TYR A 97 -20.72 -1.14 -0.79
CA TYR A 97 -21.12 -0.21 0.26
C TYR A 97 -20.88 1.24 -0.16
N ALA A 98 -19.68 1.57 -0.63
CA ALA A 98 -19.34 2.92 -1.08
C ALA A 98 -20.30 3.43 -2.17
N VAL A 99 -20.56 2.62 -3.21
CA VAL A 99 -21.52 2.96 -4.26
C VAL A 99 -22.91 3.25 -3.68
N SER A 100 -23.42 2.36 -2.81
CA SER A 100 -24.75 2.54 -2.21
C SER A 100 -24.89 3.80 -1.35
N GLN A 101 -23.79 4.28 -0.78
CA GLN A 101 -23.77 5.51 0.01
C GLN A 101 -23.66 6.75 -0.89
N TRP A 102 -22.97 6.69 -2.03
CA TRP A 102 -22.67 7.85 -2.88
C TRP A 102 -23.65 8.10 -4.03
N GLN A 103 -24.20 7.06 -4.65
CA GLN A 103 -24.95 7.18 -5.92
C GLN A 103 -26.10 8.21 -5.87
N ASP A 104 -26.77 8.33 -4.73
CA ASP A 104 -27.93 9.20 -4.52
C ASP A 104 -27.55 10.49 -3.76
N THR A 105 -26.31 10.96 -3.93
CA THR A 105 -25.75 12.12 -3.23
C THR A 105 -24.98 13.03 -4.20
N PRO A 106 -24.56 14.23 -3.78
CA PRO A 106 -23.70 15.09 -4.59
C PRO A 106 -22.28 14.54 -4.83
N VAL A 107 -21.81 13.55 -4.06
CA VAL A 107 -20.42 13.04 -4.11
C VAL A 107 -19.92 12.73 -5.53
N PRO A 108 -20.69 12.04 -6.40
CA PRO A 108 -20.19 11.66 -7.73
C PRO A 108 -19.99 12.89 -8.63
N ALA A 109 -20.90 13.86 -8.53
CA ALA A 109 -20.78 15.13 -9.25
C ALA A 109 -19.61 15.97 -8.71
N LEU A 110 -19.39 15.98 -7.39
CA LEU A 110 -18.26 16.68 -6.77
C LEU A 110 -16.91 16.08 -7.18
N ILE A 111 -16.80 14.75 -7.31
CA ILE A 111 -15.57 14.11 -7.78
C ILE A 111 -15.30 14.44 -9.25
N LYS A 112 -16.33 14.41 -10.11
CA LYS A 112 -16.19 14.80 -11.53
C LYS A 112 -15.71 16.25 -11.65
N LYS A 113 -16.39 17.16 -10.94
CA LYS A 113 -16.03 18.57 -10.88
C LYS A 113 -14.59 18.78 -10.38
N LEU A 114 -14.18 18.08 -9.30
CA LEU A 114 -12.81 18.14 -8.78
C LEU A 114 -11.77 17.87 -9.87
N ILE A 115 -11.99 16.83 -10.67
CA ILE A 115 -11.07 16.44 -11.75
C ILE A 115 -11.09 17.48 -12.89
N GLU A 116 -12.27 17.98 -13.27
CA GLU A 116 -12.42 19.03 -14.29
C GLU A 116 -11.73 20.34 -13.89
N ASP A 117 -11.83 20.72 -12.62
CA ASP A 117 -11.21 21.91 -12.05
C ASP A 117 -9.68 21.75 -11.89
N GLY A 118 -9.11 20.60 -12.27
CA GLY A 118 -7.67 20.30 -12.24
C GLY A 118 -7.17 19.70 -10.93
N GLY A 119 -8.08 19.33 -10.03
CA GLY A 119 -7.79 18.60 -8.81
C GLY A 119 -7.43 17.13 -9.05
N CYS A 120 -6.97 16.46 -7.99
CA CYS A 120 -6.55 15.06 -8.02
C CYS A 120 -7.50 14.18 -7.20
N PHE A 121 -8.12 13.20 -7.86
CA PHE A 121 -8.89 12.15 -7.20
C PHE A 121 -8.09 10.85 -7.16
N VAL A 122 -7.82 10.35 -5.97
CA VAL A 122 -7.09 9.10 -5.73
C VAL A 122 -8.01 8.06 -5.12
N ALA A 123 -8.35 7.05 -5.91
CA ALA A 123 -9.10 5.88 -5.47
C ALA A 123 -8.15 4.68 -5.31
N ALA A 124 -8.15 4.05 -4.15
CA ALA A 124 -7.31 2.90 -3.83
C ALA A 124 -8.12 1.70 -3.35
N SER A 125 -7.64 0.49 -3.62
CA SER A 125 -8.27 -0.77 -3.19
C SER A 125 -9.79 -0.75 -3.47
N ALA A 126 -10.64 -0.96 -2.46
CA ALA A 126 -12.09 -0.94 -2.60
C ALA A 126 -12.65 0.28 -3.35
N ALA A 127 -12.12 1.48 -3.11
CA ALA A 127 -12.55 2.67 -3.81
C ALA A 127 -12.23 2.63 -5.32
N ALA A 128 -11.13 1.99 -5.71
CA ALA A 128 -10.73 1.86 -7.12
C ALA A 128 -11.75 1.04 -7.92
N LEU A 129 -12.39 0.02 -7.33
CA LEU A 129 -13.46 -0.75 -7.98
C LEU A 129 -14.68 0.13 -8.34
N THR A 130 -14.88 1.23 -7.63
CA THR A 130 -16.11 2.05 -7.77
C THR A 130 -16.08 2.97 -8.98
N VAL A 131 -14.90 3.33 -9.51
CA VAL A 131 -14.77 4.45 -10.47
C VAL A 131 -15.24 4.11 -11.89
N GLY A 132 -15.31 2.82 -12.21
CA GLY A 132 -15.69 2.31 -13.52
C GLY A 132 -17.21 2.19 -13.72
N ALA A 133 -17.60 1.65 -14.88
CA ALA A 133 -19.00 1.40 -15.23
C ALA A 133 -19.64 0.31 -14.34
N LEU A 134 -18.84 -0.68 -13.95
CA LEU A 134 -19.22 -1.78 -13.07
C LEU A 134 -18.27 -1.82 -11.88
N THR A 135 -18.77 -2.33 -10.75
CA THR A 135 -18.00 -2.59 -9.54
C THR A 135 -18.15 -4.04 -9.11
N LEU A 136 -17.09 -4.62 -8.55
CA LEU A 136 -17.06 -6.01 -8.09
C LEU A 136 -17.60 -6.13 -6.66
N PRO A 137 -18.64 -6.94 -6.38
CA PRO A 137 -19.13 -7.25 -5.04
C PRO A 137 -18.19 -8.20 -4.27
N VAL A 138 -17.01 -7.72 -3.89
CA VAL A 138 -15.92 -8.56 -3.35
C VAL A 138 -16.37 -9.33 -2.10
N TYR A 139 -16.98 -8.68 -1.10
CA TYR A 139 -17.36 -9.37 0.13
C TYR A 139 -18.55 -10.30 -0.07
N GLU A 140 -19.52 -9.89 -0.88
CA GLU A 140 -20.70 -10.68 -1.21
C GLU A 140 -20.29 -11.98 -1.92
N ILE A 141 -19.37 -11.92 -2.89
CA ILE A 141 -18.90 -13.10 -3.62
C ILE A 141 -17.90 -13.90 -2.77
N TYR A 142 -16.85 -13.26 -2.24
CA TYR A 142 -15.72 -13.95 -1.62
C TYR A 142 -16.00 -14.43 -0.19
N LYS A 143 -16.75 -13.65 0.61
CA LYS A 143 -17.01 -13.95 2.02
C LYS A 143 -18.39 -14.56 2.25
N VAL A 144 -19.43 -14.04 1.60
CA VAL A 144 -20.81 -14.53 1.77
C VAL A 144 -21.09 -15.74 0.87
N GLY A 145 -20.43 -15.83 -0.30
CA GLY A 145 -20.64 -16.92 -1.26
C GLY A 145 -21.82 -16.69 -2.19
N SER A 146 -22.13 -15.42 -2.50
CA SER A 146 -23.15 -15.06 -3.50
C SER A 146 -22.71 -15.42 -4.92
N ASP A 147 -23.68 -15.55 -5.83
CA ASP A 147 -23.42 -15.83 -7.24
C ASP A 147 -22.58 -14.72 -7.91
N LEU A 148 -21.79 -15.12 -8.91
CA LEU A 148 -20.92 -14.23 -9.67
C LEU A 148 -21.74 -13.22 -10.47
N SER A 149 -21.65 -11.95 -10.07
CA SER A 149 -22.36 -10.85 -10.70
C SER A 149 -21.61 -9.54 -10.54
N TRP A 150 -21.88 -8.60 -11.44
CA TRP A 150 -21.42 -7.22 -11.35
C TRP A 150 -22.51 -6.33 -10.74
N ALA A 151 -22.10 -5.39 -9.89
CA ALA A 151 -22.96 -4.28 -9.48
C ALA A 151 -22.66 -3.03 -10.35
N PRO A 152 -23.61 -2.09 -10.49
CA PRO A 152 -23.34 -0.80 -11.11
C PRO A 152 -22.22 -0.07 -10.37
N GLY A 153 -21.24 0.47 -11.11
CA GLY A 153 -20.22 1.36 -10.56
C GLY A 153 -20.69 2.81 -10.50
N MET A 154 -19.83 3.71 -10.01
CA MET A 154 -20.08 5.16 -9.99
C MET A 154 -19.99 5.79 -11.38
N ASN A 155 -19.43 5.06 -12.34
CA ASN A 155 -19.27 5.47 -13.74
C ASN A 155 -18.63 6.87 -13.88
N ILE A 156 -17.56 7.10 -13.12
CA ILE A 156 -16.80 8.36 -13.12
C ILE A 156 -15.93 8.39 -14.38
N LEU A 157 -15.29 7.29 -14.74
CA LEU A 157 -14.36 7.22 -15.87
C LEU A 157 -15.03 7.44 -17.23
N SER A 158 -16.26 6.93 -17.44
CA SER A 158 -16.97 7.19 -18.70
C SER A 158 -17.34 8.67 -18.89
N TYR A 159 -17.39 9.49 -17.83
CA TYR A 159 -17.51 10.95 -17.96
C TYR A 159 -16.30 11.58 -18.67
N PHE A 160 -15.14 10.90 -18.62
CA PHE A 160 -13.90 11.30 -19.29
C PHE A 160 -13.59 10.42 -20.51
N ASP A 161 -14.62 9.84 -21.13
CA ASP A 161 -14.55 8.97 -22.32
C ASP A 161 -13.71 7.69 -22.09
N LEU A 162 -13.70 7.16 -20.86
CA LEU A 162 -13.00 5.92 -20.51
C LEU A 162 -13.98 4.86 -20.03
N ASP A 163 -14.41 3.98 -20.94
CA ASP A 163 -15.27 2.84 -20.62
C ASP A 163 -14.47 1.69 -20.01
N LEU A 164 -14.27 1.78 -18.69
CA LEU A 164 -13.42 0.86 -17.94
C LEU A 164 -14.15 0.23 -16.75
N VAL A 165 -13.75 -1.01 -16.43
CA VAL A 165 -13.85 -1.59 -15.09
C VAL A 165 -12.44 -1.62 -14.51
N VAL A 166 -12.26 -1.16 -13.28
CA VAL A 166 -10.95 -1.13 -12.61
C VAL A 166 -10.91 -2.23 -11.58
N ILE A 167 -9.87 -3.08 -11.63
CA ILE A 167 -9.68 -4.21 -10.71
C ILE A 167 -8.35 -4.01 -9.96
N PRO A 168 -8.39 -3.54 -8.70
CA PRO A 168 -7.23 -3.48 -7.83
C PRO A 168 -6.80 -4.89 -7.39
N HIS A 169 -5.67 -5.02 -6.69
CA HIS A 169 -5.23 -6.31 -6.16
C HIS A 169 -5.17 -7.38 -7.26
N TRP A 170 -4.70 -6.99 -8.46
CA TRP A 170 -4.72 -7.83 -9.66
C TRP A 170 -3.87 -9.10 -9.48
N ASN A 171 -2.66 -8.94 -8.93
CA ASN A 171 -1.72 -10.00 -8.61
C ASN A 171 -1.83 -10.53 -7.17
N ASN A 172 -2.94 -10.29 -6.48
CA ASN A 172 -3.11 -10.65 -5.07
C ASN A 172 -2.73 -12.12 -4.79
N ALA A 173 -1.96 -12.30 -3.71
CA ALA A 173 -1.40 -13.57 -3.28
C ALA A 173 -1.68 -13.88 -1.80
N GLU A 174 -2.54 -13.11 -1.11
CA GLU A 174 -2.87 -13.30 0.31
C GLU A 174 -3.49 -14.68 0.62
N GLY A 175 -4.01 -15.38 -0.39
CA GLY A 175 -4.58 -16.71 -0.24
C GLY A 175 -3.59 -17.80 0.18
N GLY A 176 -2.29 -17.61 -0.06
CA GLY A 176 -1.25 -18.61 0.25
C GLY A 176 -1.42 -19.91 -0.55
N THR A 177 -2.31 -20.79 -0.10
CA THR A 177 -2.58 -22.11 -0.71
C THR A 177 -3.68 -22.11 -1.76
N HIS A 178 -4.42 -21.00 -1.93
CA HIS A 178 -5.46 -20.87 -2.96
C HIS A 178 -5.35 -19.56 -3.74
N ASP A 179 -5.89 -19.57 -4.96
CA ASP A 179 -5.84 -18.43 -5.88
C ASP A 179 -6.71 -17.27 -5.39
N THR A 180 -6.09 -16.12 -5.17
CA THR A 180 -6.75 -14.86 -4.75
C THR A 180 -6.51 -13.72 -5.74
N ARG A 181 -5.92 -14.02 -6.91
CA ARG A 181 -5.71 -13.03 -7.98
C ARG A 181 -7.02 -12.38 -8.38
N PHE A 182 -6.92 -11.21 -9.01
CA PHE A 182 -8.07 -10.43 -9.48
C PHE A 182 -9.03 -10.05 -8.34
N CYS A 183 -8.48 -9.45 -7.28
CA CYS A 183 -9.25 -8.97 -6.13
C CYS A 183 -10.04 -10.08 -5.39
N TYR A 184 -9.34 -11.14 -4.97
CA TYR A 184 -9.88 -12.32 -4.26
C TYR A 184 -10.84 -13.21 -5.07
N MET A 185 -10.99 -12.99 -6.37
CA MET A 185 -11.84 -13.84 -7.19
C MET A 185 -11.14 -15.16 -7.56
N GLY A 186 -9.82 -15.11 -7.74
CA GLY A 186 -9.09 -16.17 -8.41
C GLY A 186 -9.46 -16.25 -9.89
N GLU A 187 -8.57 -16.83 -10.69
CA GLU A 187 -8.71 -16.90 -12.15
C GLU A 187 -10.02 -17.58 -12.61
N PRO A 188 -10.48 -18.70 -12.04
CA PRO A 188 -11.68 -19.38 -12.53
C PRO A 188 -12.95 -18.52 -12.38
N ARG A 189 -13.12 -17.83 -11.25
CA ARG A 189 -14.29 -16.96 -11.03
C ARG A 189 -14.18 -15.68 -11.83
N PHE A 190 -12.98 -15.10 -11.92
CA PHE A 190 -12.77 -13.88 -12.67
C PHE A 190 -13.04 -14.06 -14.17
N HIS A 191 -12.65 -15.20 -14.77
CA HIS A 191 -12.98 -15.49 -16.15
C HIS A 191 -14.49 -15.61 -16.41
N GLU A 192 -15.28 -16.08 -15.46
CA GLU A 192 -16.74 -16.10 -15.61
C GLU A 192 -17.33 -14.70 -15.48
N LEU A 193 -16.80 -13.89 -14.56
CA LEU A 193 -17.18 -12.48 -14.45
C LEU A 193 -16.81 -11.67 -15.71
N GLU A 194 -15.65 -11.93 -16.32
CA GLU A 194 -15.19 -11.24 -17.56
C GLU A 194 -16.20 -11.43 -18.71
N LYS A 195 -16.82 -12.61 -18.84
CA LYS A 195 -17.83 -12.88 -19.88
C LYS A 195 -19.09 -12.03 -19.75
N GLN A 196 -19.38 -11.53 -18.55
CA GLN A 196 -20.54 -10.70 -18.27
C GLN A 196 -20.30 -9.21 -18.59
N ILE A 197 -19.05 -8.81 -18.85
CA ILE A 197 -18.70 -7.42 -19.14
C ILE A 197 -19.11 -7.07 -20.59
N PRO A 198 -19.78 -5.92 -20.83
CA PRO A 198 -20.11 -5.49 -22.19
C PRO A 198 -18.87 -5.35 -23.08
N ALA A 199 -18.96 -5.78 -24.33
CA ALA A 199 -17.83 -5.84 -25.26
C ALA A 199 -17.08 -4.51 -25.50
N HIS A 200 -17.73 -3.36 -25.28
CA HIS A 200 -17.12 -2.06 -25.43
C HIS A 200 -16.25 -1.67 -24.22
N VAL A 201 -16.53 -2.22 -23.04
CA VAL A 201 -15.84 -1.92 -21.78
C VAL A 201 -14.57 -2.74 -21.66
N SER A 202 -13.48 -2.11 -21.20
CA SER A 202 -12.19 -2.79 -20.98
C SER A 202 -11.91 -2.95 -19.48
N ILE A 203 -11.09 -3.93 -19.11
CA ILE A 203 -10.63 -4.15 -17.74
C ILE A 203 -9.27 -3.47 -17.57
N LEU A 204 -9.14 -2.65 -16.53
CA LEU A 204 -7.87 -2.12 -16.04
C LEU A 204 -7.50 -2.81 -14.71
N GLY A 205 -6.66 -3.82 -14.80
CA GLY A 205 -6.02 -4.48 -13.67
C GLY A 205 -4.89 -3.65 -13.09
N LEU A 206 -4.88 -3.48 -11.76
CA LEU A 206 -3.82 -2.80 -11.03
C LEU A 206 -3.22 -3.78 -10.03
N ASP A 207 -1.93 -4.08 -10.18
CA ASP A 207 -1.19 -4.82 -9.17
C ASP A 207 -1.16 -4.06 -7.84
N GLU A 208 -0.93 -4.81 -6.77
CA GLU A 208 -0.67 -4.25 -5.46
C GLU A 208 0.52 -3.27 -5.50
N HIS A 209 0.46 -2.25 -4.63
CA HIS A 209 1.48 -1.19 -4.58
C HIS A 209 1.80 -0.56 -5.96
N THR A 210 0.78 -0.44 -6.81
CA THR A 210 0.88 0.16 -8.15
C THR A 210 -0.23 1.19 -8.38
N ALA A 211 0.12 2.28 -9.05
CA ALA A 211 -0.76 3.39 -9.41
C ALA A 211 -0.74 3.59 -10.94
N CYS A 212 -1.92 3.64 -11.55
CA CYS A 212 -2.11 4.22 -12.88
C CYS A 212 -2.58 5.66 -12.68
N ILE A 213 -1.76 6.63 -13.07
CA ILE A 213 -2.07 8.06 -12.98
C ILE A 213 -2.65 8.47 -14.34
N LEU A 214 -3.88 8.98 -14.34
CA LEU A 214 -4.54 9.49 -15.55
C LEU A 214 -4.45 11.02 -15.56
N ASP A 215 -3.64 11.57 -16.46
CA ASP A 215 -3.50 13.01 -16.67
C ASP A 215 -4.38 13.44 -17.84
N PHE A 216 -5.60 13.90 -17.53
CA PHE A 216 -6.57 14.31 -18.52
C PHE A 216 -6.17 15.60 -19.26
N LYS A 217 -5.37 16.46 -18.65
CA LYS A 217 -4.89 17.69 -19.30
C LYS A 217 -3.89 17.36 -20.40
N ASN A 218 -2.94 16.48 -20.11
CA ASN A 218 -1.90 16.08 -21.05
C ASN A 218 -2.30 14.88 -21.92
N GLN A 219 -3.49 14.29 -21.69
CA GLN A 219 -4.00 13.10 -22.38
C GLN A 219 -3.02 11.90 -22.29
N GLU A 220 -2.39 11.74 -21.14
CA GLU A 220 -1.38 10.70 -20.87
C GLU A 220 -1.74 9.89 -19.61
N ALA A 221 -1.42 8.59 -19.62
CA ALA A 221 -1.38 7.76 -18.44
C ALA A 221 0.07 7.43 -18.07
N GLU A 222 0.36 7.36 -16.77
CA GLU A 222 1.66 6.99 -16.23
C GLU A 222 1.52 5.87 -15.19
N VAL A 223 2.39 4.86 -15.27
CA VAL A 223 2.46 3.79 -14.28
C VAL A 223 3.53 4.12 -13.24
N ARG A 224 3.16 4.06 -11.96
CA ARG A 224 4.06 4.26 -10.84
C ARG A 224 3.89 3.17 -9.79
N GLY A 225 4.96 2.79 -9.11
CA GLY A 225 4.93 1.80 -8.04
C GLY A 225 5.86 0.64 -8.34
N ILE A 226 5.59 -0.51 -7.74
CA ILE A 226 6.50 -1.67 -7.83
C ILE A 226 6.01 -2.80 -8.73
N GLY A 227 4.70 -2.86 -8.98
CA GLY A 227 4.08 -3.83 -9.87
C GLY A 227 3.82 -3.25 -11.25
N SER A 228 2.85 -3.83 -11.93
CA SER A 228 2.41 -3.44 -13.27
C SER A 228 0.91 -3.16 -13.30
N ILE A 229 0.45 -2.62 -14.42
CA ILE A 229 -0.97 -2.57 -14.74
C ILE A 229 -1.23 -3.44 -15.96
N CYS A 230 -2.42 -4.02 -16.02
CA CYS A 230 -2.88 -4.84 -17.12
C CYS A 230 -4.12 -4.18 -17.74
N LEU A 231 -4.07 -3.87 -19.03
CA LEU A 231 -5.23 -3.47 -19.79
C LEU A 231 -5.71 -4.68 -20.60
N ARG A 232 -6.93 -5.14 -20.34
CA ARG A 232 -7.48 -6.36 -20.91
C ARG A 232 -8.83 -6.11 -21.57
N LYS A 233 -9.05 -6.70 -22.75
CA LYS A 233 -10.32 -6.65 -23.48
C LYS A 233 -10.51 -7.93 -24.28
N GLN A 234 -11.62 -8.62 -24.06
CA GLN A 234 -11.99 -9.85 -24.79
C GLN A 234 -10.88 -10.92 -24.80
N GLY A 235 -10.21 -11.13 -23.66
CA GLY A 235 -9.13 -12.11 -23.52
C GLY A 235 -7.76 -11.68 -24.07
N GLU A 236 -7.66 -10.53 -24.74
CA GLU A 236 -6.37 -9.93 -25.11
C GLU A 236 -5.91 -8.97 -24.02
N GLU A 237 -4.60 -8.93 -23.74
CA GLU A 237 -4.03 -8.08 -22.70
C GLU A 237 -2.73 -7.36 -23.10
N ILE A 238 -2.56 -6.16 -22.53
CA ILE A 238 -1.32 -5.39 -22.58
C ILE A 238 -0.92 -5.05 -21.16
N THR A 239 0.32 -5.38 -20.81
CA THR A 239 0.94 -4.98 -19.55
C THR A 239 1.78 -3.72 -19.72
N PHE A 240 1.75 -2.85 -18.71
CA PHE A 240 2.62 -1.69 -18.57
C PHE A 240 3.29 -1.72 -17.20
N SER A 241 4.59 -1.45 -17.14
CA SER A 241 5.40 -1.52 -15.93
C SER A 241 5.72 -0.13 -15.38
N ASN A 242 6.25 -0.06 -14.16
CA ASN A 242 6.64 1.20 -13.52
C ASN A 242 7.52 2.08 -14.45
N GLY A 243 7.12 3.34 -14.59
CA GLY A 243 7.77 4.33 -15.44
C GLY A 243 7.18 4.42 -16.85
N ASP A 244 6.38 3.45 -17.28
CA ASP A 244 5.72 3.52 -18.58
C ASP A 244 4.75 4.69 -18.64
N ARG A 245 4.79 5.39 -19.78
CA ARG A 245 3.87 6.46 -20.15
C ARG A 245 3.23 6.13 -21.48
N PHE A 246 1.92 6.34 -21.59
CA PHE A 246 1.18 6.06 -22.81
C PHE A 246 -0.03 6.98 -22.97
N PRO A 247 -0.49 7.27 -24.20
CA PRO A 247 -1.66 8.12 -24.42
C PRO A 247 -2.93 7.52 -23.81
N LEU A 248 -3.84 8.35 -23.29
CA LEU A 248 -5.14 7.87 -22.77
C LEU A 248 -5.98 7.15 -23.83
N ASP A 249 -5.77 7.44 -25.12
CA ASP A 249 -6.45 6.75 -26.22
C ASP A 249 -6.22 5.23 -26.23
N VAL A 250 -5.11 4.76 -25.66
CA VAL A 250 -4.85 3.32 -25.48
C VAL A 250 -5.89 2.68 -24.56
N LEU A 251 -6.35 3.39 -23.54
CA LEU A 251 -7.41 2.92 -22.63
C LEU A 251 -8.79 2.94 -23.30
N ARG A 252 -9.02 3.85 -24.26
CA ARG A 252 -10.26 3.93 -25.05
C ARG A 252 -10.35 2.78 -26.05
N ASN A 253 -9.27 2.53 -26.77
CA ASN A 253 -9.21 1.62 -27.91
C ASN A 253 -8.01 0.65 -27.83
N PRO A 254 -7.98 -0.27 -26.84
CA PRO A 254 -6.84 -1.15 -26.62
C PRO A 254 -6.52 -2.05 -27.84
N SER A 255 -7.53 -2.47 -28.59
CA SER A 255 -7.39 -3.35 -29.77
C SER A 255 -6.45 -2.78 -30.84
N SER A 256 -6.39 -1.45 -30.98
CA SER A 256 -5.50 -0.79 -31.95
C SER A 256 -4.00 -0.92 -31.60
N VAL A 257 -3.68 -1.05 -30.30
CA VAL A 257 -2.32 -1.19 -29.78
C VAL A 257 -1.93 -2.66 -29.68
N ILE A 258 -2.88 -3.53 -29.32
CA ILE A 258 -2.67 -4.99 -29.26
C ILE A 258 -2.22 -5.50 -30.63
N GLN A 259 -2.89 -5.07 -31.72
CA GLN A 259 -2.53 -5.44 -33.09
C GLN A 259 -1.13 -4.96 -33.54
N LYS A 260 -0.65 -3.82 -33.02
CA LYS A 260 0.70 -3.30 -33.32
C LYS A 260 1.80 -4.00 -32.51
N LYS A 261 1.53 -4.42 -31.28
CA LYS A 261 2.50 -5.19 -30.46
C LYS A 261 2.58 -6.67 -30.88
N THR A 262 1.50 -7.28 -31.37
CA THR A 262 1.52 -8.67 -31.88
C THR A 262 2.31 -8.80 -33.18
N SER A 263 2.29 -7.77 -34.05
CA SER A 263 3.11 -7.74 -35.27
C SER A 263 4.62 -7.51 -35.03
N ALA A 264 5.02 -7.07 -33.83
CA ALA A 264 6.42 -6.95 -33.41
C ALA A 264 6.93 -8.13 -32.55
N LYS A 265 6.06 -9.08 -32.17
CA LYS A 265 6.37 -10.25 -31.33
C LYS A 265 6.32 -11.57 -32.12
N HIS A 266 7.00 -11.65 -33.26
CA HIS A 266 7.44 -12.93 -33.81
C HIS A 266 8.94 -13.10 -33.58
N GLU A 267 9.31 -13.40 -32.34
CA GLU A 267 10.40 -14.31 -31.95
C GLU A 267 10.59 -14.31 -30.43
N LYS A 268 9.91 -15.24 -29.76
CA LYS A 268 10.44 -15.99 -28.62
C LYS A 268 9.46 -17.13 -28.35
N LYS A 269 9.80 -18.32 -28.87
CA LYS A 269 9.13 -19.57 -28.51
C LYS A 269 9.19 -19.72 -26.98
N ARG A 270 8.03 -19.68 -26.30
CA ARG A 270 7.89 -20.25 -24.97
C ARG A 270 7.87 -21.77 -25.14
N THR A 271 8.91 -22.43 -24.68
CA THR A 271 8.95 -23.89 -24.52
C THR A 271 8.20 -24.24 -23.24
N PRO A 272 7.36 -25.29 -23.19
CA PRO A 272 6.72 -25.72 -21.96
C PRO A 272 7.70 -26.56 -21.11
N GLN A 273 8.11 -26.04 -19.96
CA GLN A 273 8.75 -26.80 -18.86
C GLN A 273 7.95 -26.49 -17.59
N THR A 274 6.89 -27.25 -17.30
CA THR A 274 6.75 -28.35 -16.32
C THR A 274 6.72 -27.93 -14.83
N GLN A 275 5.50 -27.99 -14.26
CA GLN A 275 5.03 -27.83 -12.87
C GLN A 275 5.91 -28.36 -11.71
N LYS A 276 6.98 -29.11 -11.99
CA LYS A 276 7.90 -29.63 -10.95
C LYS A 276 8.94 -28.61 -10.48
N GLN A 277 9.32 -27.63 -11.31
CA GLN A 277 10.25 -26.56 -10.93
C GLN A 277 9.58 -25.53 -10.02
N ASP A 278 8.32 -25.22 -10.29
CA ASP A 278 7.48 -24.29 -9.55
C ASP A 278 7.36 -24.68 -8.06
N GLU A 279 7.13 -25.97 -7.75
CA GLU A 279 7.05 -26.45 -6.36
C GLU A 279 8.40 -26.32 -5.62
N THR A 280 9.52 -26.59 -6.30
CA THR A 280 10.86 -26.53 -5.68
C THR A 280 11.32 -25.10 -5.37
N PHE A 281 10.97 -24.14 -6.22
CA PHE A 281 11.26 -22.73 -5.98
C PHE A 281 10.51 -22.23 -4.75
N TRP A 282 9.19 -22.42 -4.71
CA TRP A 282 8.36 -21.95 -3.60
C TRP A 282 8.67 -22.67 -2.29
N HIS A 283 8.99 -23.96 -2.30
CA HIS A 283 9.42 -24.66 -1.10
C HIS A 283 10.69 -24.03 -0.49
N SER A 284 11.62 -23.57 -1.33
CA SER A 284 12.84 -22.89 -0.88
C SER A 284 12.52 -21.52 -0.27
N ILE A 285 11.66 -20.72 -0.91
CA ILE A 285 11.23 -19.42 -0.41
C ILE A 285 10.56 -19.55 0.97
N HIS A 286 9.59 -20.45 1.12
CA HIS A 286 8.87 -20.64 2.39
C HIS A 286 9.77 -21.17 3.51
N SER A 287 10.75 -22.03 3.18
CA SER A 287 11.74 -22.50 4.15
C SER A 287 12.58 -21.34 4.71
N ILE A 288 13.01 -20.43 3.83
CA ILE A 288 13.78 -19.25 4.21
C ILE A 288 12.93 -18.28 5.06
N GLU A 289 11.66 -18.04 4.71
CA GLU A 289 10.74 -17.22 5.51
C GLU A 289 10.54 -17.79 6.93
N SER A 290 10.44 -19.11 7.05
CA SER A 290 10.34 -19.80 8.34
C SER A 290 11.62 -19.61 9.17
N GLN A 291 12.80 -19.79 8.56
CA GLN A 291 14.08 -19.57 9.23
C GLN A 291 14.26 -18.12 9.68
N PHE A 292 13.84 -17.15 8.84
CA PHE A 292 13.86 -15.74 9.17
C PHE A 292 12.99 -15.44 10.39
N SER A 293 11.73 -15.92 10.37
CA SER A 293 10.76 -15.71 11.44
C SER A 293 11.23 -16.30 12.76
N ASP A 294 11.75 -17.54 12.74
CA ASP A 294 12.34 -18.22 13.90
C ASP A 294 13.58 -17.47 14.44
N GLY A 295 14.40 -16.92 13.53
CA GLY A 295 15.54 -16.07 13.89
C GLY A 295 15.12 -14.79 14.61
N ILE A 296 14.06 -14.13 14.13
CA ILE A 296 13.49 -12.93 14.78
C ILE A 296 12.92 -13.27 16.16
N GLU A 297 12.11 -14.34 16.27
CA GLU A 297 11.48 -14.76 17.52
C GLU A 297 12.51 -15.13 18.60
N LYS A 298 13.55 -15.88 18.21
CA LYS A 298 14.64 -16.30 19.11
C LYS A 298 15.72 -15.23 19.29
N LYS A 299 15.59 -14.06 18.66
CA LYS A 299 16.62 -12.99 18.62
C LYS A 299 17.98 -13.49 18.13
N ASN A 300 18.00 -14.47 17.24
CA ASN A 300 19.21 -15.02 16.63
C ASN A 300 19.58 -14.22 15.37
N ILE A 301 20.38 -13.18 15.56
CA ILE A 301 20.81 -12.24 14.50
C ILE A 301 21.45 -12.98 13.32
N ASN A 302 22.33 -13.96 13.59
CA ASN A 302 23.04 -14.69 12.54
C ASN A 302 22.08 -15.50 11.65
N GLN A 303 21.11 -16.17 12.26
CA GLN A 303 20.08 -16.92 11.52
C GLN A 303 19.21 -15.98 10.68
N THR A 304 18.79 -14.85 11.25
CA THR A 304 18.00 -13.85 10.52
C THR A 304 18.77 -13.27 9.33
N ILE A 305 20.05 -12.91 9.49
CA ILE A 305 20.89 -12.38 8.40
C ILE A 305 21.11 -13.45 7.33
N ASN A 306 21.42 -14.69 7.71
CA ASN A 306 21.62 -15.78 6.75
C ASN A 306 20.36 -16.03 5.93
N ALA A 307 19.17 -16.01 6.56
CA ALA A 307 17.91 -16.15 5.83
C ALA A 307 17.72 -15.05 4.78
N VAL A 308 18.07 -13.79 5.08
CA VAL A 308 18.01 -12.70 4.09
C VAL A 308 19.00 -12.94 2.93
N LEU A 309 20.24 -13.32 3.23
CA LEU A 309 21.24 -13.59 2.20
C LEU A 309 20.88 -14.81 1.33
N ASP A 310 20.33 -15.85 1.94
CA ASP A 310 19.85 -17.04 1.23
C ASP A 310 18.65 -16.70 0.34
N PHE A 311 17.76 -15.81 0.78
CA PHE A 311 16.64 -15.33 -0.04
C PHE A 311 17.16 -14.61 -1.30
N ASP A 312 18.10 -13.66 -1.14
CA ASP A 312 18.71 -12.93 -2.26
C ASP A 312 19.38 -13.88 -3.25
N LYS A 313 20.13 -14.86 -2.74
CA LYS A 313 20.75 -15.91 -3.55
C LYS A 313 19.70 -16.74 -4.32
N THR A 314 18.60 -17.11 -3.69
CA THR A 314 17.50 -17.84 -4.36
C THR A 314 16.86 -16.99 -5.46
N LEU A 315 16.69 -15.68 -5.23
CA LEU A 315 16.19 -14.75 -6.26
C LEU A 315 17.15 -14.62 -7.44
N TRP A 316 18.45 -14.52 -7.19
CA TRP A 316 19.46 -14.48 -8.25
C TRP A 316 19.37 -15.76 -9.11
N ILE A 317 19.45 -16.93 -8.48
CA ILE A 317 19.45 -18.22 -9.19
C ILE A 317 18.16 -18.37 -10.02
N ALA A 318 17.01 -18.00 -9.47
CA ALA A 318 15.74 -18.03 -10.19
C ALA A 318 15.76 -17.08 -11.40
N GLN A 319 16.36 -15.89 -11.27
CA GLN A 319 16.49 -14.96 -12.38
C GLN A 319 17.41 -15.47 -13.50
N GLU A 320 18.53 -16.12 -13.17
CA GLU A 320 19.42 -16.76 -14.15
C GLU A 320 18.75 -17.94 -14.87
N ASN A 321 17.92 -18.70 -14.16
CA ASN A 321 17.21 -19.85 -14.72
C ASN A 321 15.96 -19.47 -15.54
N ALA A 322 15.73 -18.17 -15.77
CA ALA A 322 14.56 -17.64 -16.47
C ALA A 322 13.23 -18.13 -15.86
N GLU A 323 13.17 -18.18 -14.52
CA GLU A 323 11.97 -18.47 -13.75
C GLU A 323 10.83 -17.50 -14.13
N SER A 324 9.59 -17.89 -13.83
CA SER A 324 8.41 -17.04 -14.10
C SER A 324 8.65 -15.61 -13.59
N PRO A 325 8.54 -14.59 -14.46
CA PRO A 325 8.62 -13.19 -14.05
C PRO A 325 7.63 -12.85 -12.93
N GLU A 326 6.47 -13.51 -12.94
CA GLU A 326 5.44 -13.40 -11.92
C GLU A 326 5.92 -13.97 -10.58
N PHE A 327 6.54 -15.16 -10.55
CA PHE A 327 7.12 -15.74 -9.33
C PHE A 327 8.30 -14.94 -8.79
N LEU A 328 9.18 -14.44 -9.66
CA LEU A 328 10.27 -13.55 -9.27
C LEU A 328 9.74 -12.26 -8.64
N SER A 329 8.66 -11.70 -9.18
CA SER A 329 8.01 -10.52 -8.62
C SER A 329 7.43 -10.83 -7.22
N GLN A 330 6.71 -11.93 -7.08
CA GLN A 330 6.11 -12.35 -5.79
C GLN A 330 7.18 -12.64 -4.73
N ALA A 331 8.25 -13.36 -5.08
CA ALA A 331 9.34 -13.64 -4.14
C ALA A 331 10.10 -12.36 -3.75
N ARG A 332 10.28 -11.41 -4.67
CA ARG A 332 10.87 -10.09 -4.33
C ARG A 332 10.02 -9.30 -3.34
N GLU A 333 8.70 -9.47 -3.35
CA GLU A 333 7.84 -8.82 -2.37
C GLU A 333 8.03 -9.39 -0.96
N LYS A 334 8.00 -10.73 -0.84
CA LYS A 334 8.32 -11.43 0.42
C LYS A 334 9.70 -11.04 0.97
N PHE A 335 10.70 -10.92 0.09
CA PHE A 335 12.02 -10.43 0.48
C PHE A 335 11.98 -9.01 1.07
N ARG A 336 11.22 -8.10 0.47
CA ARG A 336 11.07 -6.73 0.97
C ARG A 336 10.32 -6.68 2.30
N GLU A 337 9.31 -7.50 2.50
CA GLU A 337 8.62 -7.64 3.78
C GLU A 337 9.59 -8.03 4.90
N MET A 338 10.49 -8.98 4.64
CA MET A 338 11.55 -9.37 5.58
C MET A 338 12.48 -8.18 5.90
N VAL A 339 12.87 -7.39 4.91
CA VAL A 339 13.69 -6.17 5.12
C VAL A 339 12.95 -5.11 5.95
N VAL A 340 11.66 -4.90 5.71
CA VAL A 340 10.83 -3.97 6.50
C VAL A 340 10.65 -4.46 7.94
N CYS A 341 10.44 -5.77 8.13
CA CYS A 341 10.37 -6.39 9.45
C CYS A 341 11.67 -6.17 10.24
N LEU A 342 12.82 -6.40 9.61
CA LEU A 342 14.13 -6.08 10.18
C LEU A 342 14.24 -4.61 10.61
N GLY A 343 13.86 -3.68 9.73
CA GLY A 343 13.85 -2.25 10.05
C GLY A 343 12.97 -1.91 11.25
N THR A 344 11.84 -2.59 11.40
CA THR A 344 10.91 -2.41 12.52
C THR A 344 11.50 -2.92 13.84
N VAL A 345 12.11 -4.10 13.82
CA VAL A 345 12.81 -4.68 14.98
C VAL A 345 13.95 -3.76 15.41
N LEU A 346 14.80 -3.30 14.48
CA LEU A 346 15.89 -2.36 14.76
C LEU A 346 15.39 -1.02 15.32
N SER A 347 14.27 -0.50 14.80
CA SER A 347 13.66 0.74 15.29
C SER A 347 13.15 0.59 16.74
N SER A 348 12.60 -0.56 17.10
CA SER A 348 12.17 -0.85 18.48
C SER A 348 13.35 -0.90 19.47
N THR A 349 14.51 -1.36 19.02
CA THR A 349 15.77 -1.31 19.78
C THR A 349 16.19 0.14 20.05
N SER A 350 16.08 1.04 19.07
CA SER A 350 16.41 2.47 19.25
C SER A 350 15.55 3.17 20.32
N GLN A 351 14.28 2.77 20.46
CA GLN A 351 13.40 3.32 21.49
C GLN A 351 13.75 2.77 22.88
N THR A 352 14.22 1.53 22.95
CA THR A 352 14.75 0.92 24.17
C THR A 352 16.06 1.60 24.60
N GLU A 353 16.97 1.87 23.66
CA GLU A 353 18.20 2.63 23.90
C GLU A 353 17.90 4.05 24.42
N LYS A 354 16.94 4.77 23.82
CA LYS A 354 16.54 6.10 24.33
C LYS A 354 16.02 6.05 25.76
N ARG A 355 15.21 5.05 26.11
CA ARG A 355 14.69 4.86 27.48
C ARG A 355 15.79 4.48 28.45
N PHE A 356 16.70 3.61 28.03
CA PHE A 356 17.86 3.20 28.81
C PHE A 356 18.80 4.39 29.07
N ASN A 357 19.13 5.17 28.03
CA ASN A 357 19.97 6.37 28.17
C ASN A 357 19.35 7.36 29.17
N LYS A 358 18.04 7.61 29.05
CA LYS A 358 17.33 8.49 29.99
C LYS A 358 17.40 7.97 31.43
N LEU A 359 17.24 6.67 31.64
CA LEU A 359 17.34 6.07 32.98
C LEU A 359 18.75 6.25 33.57
N VAL A 360 19.79 6.03 32.77
CA VAL A 360 21.18 6.24 33.21
C VAL A 360 21.44 7.71 33.54
N GLU A 361 20.95 8.64 32.72
CA GLU A 361 21.04 10.08 32.98
C GLU A 361 20.33 10.50 34.28
N GLU A 362 19.14 9.94 34.56
CA GLU A 362 18.42 10.20 35.82
C GLU A 362 19.19 9.65 37.05
N LEU A 363 19.80 8.48 36.93
CA LEU A 363 20.66 7.92 37.99
C LEU A 363 21.93 8.76 38.23
N LEU A 364 22.54 9.28 37.16
CA LEU A 364 23.67 10.20 37.27
C LEU A 364 23.26 11.53 37.92
N SER A 365 22.09 12.06 37.59
CA SER A 365 21.53 13.26 38.23
C SER A 365 21.28 13.03 39.73
N LEU A 366 20.71 11.87 40.09
CA LEU A 366 20.49 11.49 41.49
C LEU A 366 21.81 11.38 42.26
N ARG A 367 22.83 10.75 41.65
CA ARG A 367 24.19 10.67 42.20
C ARG A 367 24.77 12.06 42.45
N THR A 368 24.64 13.00 41.51
CA THR A 368 25.10 14.38 41.68
C THR A 368 24.42 15.06 42.87
N SER A 369 23.09 14.92 43.02
CA SER A 369 22.35 15.43 44.18
C SER A 369 22.86 14.85 45.52
N PHE A 370 23.21 13.57 45.57
CA PHE A 370 23.81 12.99 46.77
C PHE A 370 25.19 13.56 47.09
N ARG A 371 26.04 13.81 46.08
CA ARG A 371 27.35 14.46 46.28
C ARG A 371 27.20 15.89 46.81
N GLU A 372 26.25 16.67 46.27
CA GLU A 372 25.96 18.03 46.75
C GLU A 372 25.50 18.04 48.22
N LYS A 373 24.72 17.04 48.62
CA LYS A 373 24.28 16.84 50.02
C LYS A 373 25.35 16.19 50.91
N LYS A 374 26.56 15.94 50.40
CA LYS A 374 27.68 15.27 51.08
C LYS A 374 27.37 13.83 51.53
N GLN A 375 26.41 13.19 50.87
CA GLN A 375 26.03 11.79 51.04
C GLN A 375 26.89 10.92 50.11
N TRP A 376 28.17 10.79 50.45
CA TRP A 376 29.17 10.14 49.58
C TRP A 376 28.92 8.65 49.41
N GLN A 377 28.45 7.99 50.47
CA GLN A 377 28.23 6.55 50.46
C GLN A 377 27.14 6.17 49.45
N GLU A 378 26.01 6.88 49.46
CA GLU A 378 24.88 6.68 48.54
C GLU A 378 25.24 7.03 47.09
N ALA A 379 26.05 8.07 46.88
CA ALA A 379 26.58 8.41 45.56
C ALA A 379 27.48 7.30 44.99
N ASP A 380 28.32 6.70 45.83
CA ASP A 380 29.21 5.59 45.45
C ASP A 380 28.44 4.28 45.23
N GLU A 381 27.33 4.05 45.95
CA GLU A 381 26.44 2.91 45.68
C GLU A 381 25.85 2.97 44.27
N ILE A 382 25.41 4.15 43.81
CA ILE A 382 24.89 4.32 42.44
C ILE A 382 25.99 4.03 41.42
N ARG A 383 27.21 4.54 41.63
CA ARG A 383 28.36 4.27 40.74
C ARG A 383 28.63 2.77 40.63
N ARG A 384 28.70 2.09 41.78
CA ARG A 384 28.92 0.63 41.83
C ARG A 384 27.80 -0.15 41.14
N CYS A 385 26.55 0.27 41.29
CA CYS A 385 25.41 -0.39 40.63
C CYS A 385 25.48 -0.27 39.10
N LEU A 386 25.86 0.91 38.59
CA LEU A 386 26.10 1.15 37.17
C LEU A 386 27.30 0.34 36.66
N GLU A 387 28.42 0.33 37.39
CA GLU A 387 29.61 -0.45 37.03
C GLU A 387 29.36 -1.97 37.02
N GLN A 388 28.54 -2.48 37.94
CA GLN A 388 28.08 -3.88 37.94
C GLN A 388 27.23 -4.25 36.73
N SER A 389 26.65 -3.25 36.07
CA SER A 389 25.86 -3.41 34.84
C SER A 389 26.68 -3.06 33.59
N ASP A 390 28.02 -3.08 33.70
CA ASP A 390 28.97 -2.74 32.64
C ASP A 390 28.87 -1.28 32.13
N ILE A 391 28.32 -0.37 32.94
CA ILE A 391 28.24 1.06 32.65
C ILE A 391 29.36 1.78 33.40
N ILE A 392 30.33 2.30 32.66
CA ILE A 392 31.48 3.03 33.20
C ILE A 392 31.16 4.52 33.22
N ILE A 393 31.44 5.18 34.34
CA ILE A 393 31.27 6.62 34.51
C ILE A 393 32.64 7.30 34.48
N ASP A 394 32.78 8.26 33.56
CA ASP A 394 33.96 9.10 33.39
C ASP A 394 33.60 10.52 33.88
N ASP A 395 34.19 10.92 35.01
CA ASP A 395 33.98 12.23 35.62
C ASP A 395 35.04 13.23 35.13
N ASP A 396 34.61 14.42 34.67
CA ASP A 396 35.46 15.55 34.31
C ASP A 396 34.96 16.83 35.03
N PRO A 397 35.78 17.87 35.25
CA PRO A 397 35.33 19.20 35.70
C PRO A 397 34.11 19.79 34.99
N ALA A 398 33.80 19.38 33.74
CA ALA A 398 32.59 19.80 33.03
C ALA A 398 31.32 18.99 33.35
N GLY A 399 31.45 17.83 34.01
CA GLY A 399 30.35 16.92 34.36
C GLY A 399 30.72 15.44 34.27
N SER A 400 29.75 14.56 34.55
CA SER A 400 29.91 13.11 34.39
C SER A 400 29.37 12.66 33.03
N SER A 401 30.20 11.93 32.28
CA SER A 401 29.80 11.20 31.08
C SER A 401 29.86 9.69 31.33
N TRP A 402 29.23 8.89 30.47
CA TRP A 402 29.19 7.44 30.67
C TRP A 402 29.31 6.67 29.35
N ARG A 403 29.76 5.43 29.45
CA ARG A 403 29.88 4.50 28.32
C ARG A 403 29.64 3.06 28.77
N ILE A 404 29.19 2.23 27.83
CA ILE A 404 29.07 0.78 28.07
C ILE A 404 30.44 0.14 27.81
N LYS A 405 30.84 -0.77 28.68
CA LYS A 405 32.04 -1.58 28.50
C LYS A 405 31.79 -2.56 27.35
N GLN A 406 32.55 -2.40 26.26
CA GLN A 406 32.50 -3.31 25.10
C GLN A 406 33.09 -4.67 25.41
#